data_AF-A0A933BUE9-F1
#
_entry.id   AF-A0A933BUE9-F1
#
_cell.length_a   1.000
_cell.length_b   1.000
_cell.length_c   1.000
_cell.angle_alpha   90.00
_cell.angle_beta   90.00
_cell.angle_gamma   90.00
#
_symmetry.space_group_name_H-M   'P 1'
#
loop_
_entity.id
_entity.type
_entity.pdbx_description
1 polymer ?
#
loop_
_entity_poly.entity_id
_entity_poly.type
_entity_poly.pdbx_seq_one_letter_code
_entity_poly.pdbx_strand_id
1 'polypeptide(L)' 'MPGGTHSIAREVLEGFAALSTATVHEAADKQGALPAAIRPLADGMRLCGPAFTAACLRGDN' A
#
# COMPACT_ATOMS: atom_id res chain seq x y z
N MET A 1 4.12 10.01 13.81
CA MET A 1 3.05 9.12 14.25
C MET A 1 3.62 7.71 14.34
N PRO A 2 3.77 7.10 15.52
CA PRO A 2 4.16 5.69 15.60
C PRO A 2 3.05 4.84 14.98
N GLY A 3 3.38 4.03 13.96
CA GLY A 3 2.43 3.17 13.26
C GLY A 3 1.83 2.13 14.20
N GLY A 4 0.51 2.12 14.32
CA GLY A 4 -0.21 1.10 15.09
C GLY A 4 -0.17 -0.24 14.36
N THR A 5 0.20 -1.31 15.05
CA THR A 5 0.08 -2.68 14.54
C THR A 5 -1.39 -3.10 14.59
N HIS A 6 -2.14 -2.77 13.54
CA HIS A 6 -3.50 -3.29 13.40
C HIS A 6 -3.44 -4.73 12.88
N SER A 7 -3.98 -5.66 13.67
CA SER A 7 -4.22 -7.02 13.19
C SER A 7 -5.34 -6.97 12.16
N ILE A 8 -5.02 -7.32 10.90
CA ILE A 8 -5.97 -7.41 9.79
C ILE A 8 -6.25 -8.90 9.56
N ALA A 9 -7.52 -9.27 9.40
CA ALA A 9 -7.89 -10.64 9.05
C ALA A 9 -7.30 -11.04 7.69
N ARG A 10 -6.77 -12.26 7.58
CA ARG A 10 -6.08 -12.74 6.38
C ARG A 10 -7.01 -12.73 5.16
N GLU A 11 -8.27 -13.07 5.38
CA GLU A 11 -9.31 -13.12 4.35
C GLU A 11 -9.54 -11.75 3.71
N VAL A 12 -9.38 -10.67 4.49
CA VAL A 12 -9.46 -9.30 3.98
C VAL A 12 -8.25 -9.00 3.09
N LEU A 13 -7.03 -9.35 3.52
CA LEU A 13 -5.83 -9.16 2.71
C LEU A 13 -5.90 -9.92 1.39
N GLU A 14 -6.37 -11.16 1.42
CA GLU A 14 -6.54 -12.00 0.23
C GLU A 14 -7.59 -11.42 -0.74
N GLY A 15 -8.70 -10.91 -0.21
CA GLY A 15 -9.71 -10.21 -1.00
C GLY A 15 -9.14 -8.97 -1.71
N PHE A 16 -8.39 -8.13 -0.99
CA PHE A 16 -7.76 -6.94 -1.58
C PHE A 16 -6.65 -7.28 -2.58
N ALA A 17 -5.86 -8.33 -2.33
CA ALA A 17 -4.79 -8.77 -3.23
C ALA A 17 -5.30 -9.20 -4.61
N ALA A 18 -6.57 -9.62 -4.70
CA ALA A 18 -7.22 -10.00 -5.96
C ALA A 18 -7.77 -8.80 -6.75
N LEU A 19 -7.88 -7.61 -6.15
CA LEU A 19 -8.44 -6.41 -6.78
C LEU A 19 -7.36 -5.56 -7.46
N SER A 20 -7.76 -4.79 -8.47
CA SER A 20 -6.88 -3.76 -9.04
C SER A 20 -6.79 -2.55 -8.11
N THR A 21 -5.64 -1.86 -8.11
CA THR A 21 -5.47 -0.62 -7.33
C THR A 21 -6.46 0.47 -7.73
N ALA A 22 -6.85 0.54 -9.01
CA ALA A 22 -7.87 1.45 -9.50
C ALA A 22 -9.25 1.14 -8.90
N THR A 23 -9.64 -0.14 -8.85
CA THR A 23 -10.90 -0.57 -8.24
C THR A 23 -10.96 -0.19 -6.76
N VAL A 24 -9.87 -0.43 -6.02
CA VAL A 24 -9.77 -0.08 -4.60
C VAL A 24 -9.85 1.44 -4.40
N HIS A 25 -9.17 2.22 -5.25
CA HIS A 25 -9.19 3.68 -5.20
C HIS A 25 -10.61 4.24 -5.41
N GLU A 26 -11.35 3.76 -6.42
CA GLU A 26 -12.73 4.20 -6.67
C GLU A 26 -13.67 3.80 -5.53
N ALA A 27 -13.52 2.60 -4.97
CA ALA A 27 -14.32 2.15 -3.81
C ALA A 27 -14.02 2.95 -2.54
N ALA A 28 -12.81 3.48 -2.40
CA ALA A 28 -12.36 4.31 -1.29
C ALA A 28 -12.62 5.81 -1.51
N ASP A 29 -13.65 6.18 -2.27
CA ASP A 29 -14.00 7.57 -2.59
C ASP A 29 -12.82 8.37 -3.18
N LYS A 30 -12.02 7.70 -4.02
CA LYS A 30 -10.84 8.28 -4.68
C LYS A 30 -9.78 8.80 -3.71
N GLN A 31 -9.64 8.15 -2.55
CA GLN A 31 -8.60 8.46 -1.58
C GLN A 31 -7.42 7.48 -1.67
N GLY A 32 -6.31 7.82 -1.00
CA GLY A 32 -5.18 6.90 -0.80
C GLY A 32 -4.23 6.70 -1.99
N ALA A 33 -4.39 7.45 -3.09
CA ALA A 33 -3.44 7.40 -4.20
C ALA A 33 -2.07 7.97 -3.79
N LEU A 34 -1.00 7.27 -4.16
CA LEU A 34 0.37 7.74 -3.98
C LEU A 34 0.83 8.66 -5.13
N PRO A 35 1.84 9.53 -4.91
CA PRO A 35 2.39 10.34 -5.99
C PRO A 35 2.88 9.48 -7.15
N ALA A 36 2.62 9.91 -8.40
CA ALA A 36 3.03 9.20 -9.61
C ALA A 36 4.56 9.06 -9.82
N ALA A 37 5.35 9.69 -8.96
CA ALA A 37 6.80 9.49 -8.88
C ALA A 37 7.16 8.13 -8.25
N ILE A 38 6.29 7.54 -7.43
CA ILE A 38 6.45 6.19 -6.86
C ILE A 38 5.93 5.19 -7.88
N ARG A 39 6.81 4.31 -8.38
CA ARG A 39 6.51 3.38 -9.48
C ARG A 39 6.98 1.95 -9.18
N PRO A 40 6.36 0.93 -9.78
CA PRO A 40 6.88 -0.43 -9.75
C PRO A 40 8.29 -0.48 -10.36
N LEU A 41 9.13 -1.38 -9.85
CA LEU A 41 10.47 -1.61 -10.39
C LEU A 41 10.43 -2.39 -11.72
N ALA A 42 9.44 -3.26 -11.89
CA ALA A 42 9.24 -4.07 -13.08
C ALA A 42 7.76 -4.19 -13.43
N ASP A 43 7.48 -4.53 -14.68
CA ASP A 43 6.12 -4.71 -15.18
C ASP A 43 5.40 -5.85 -14.45
N GLY A 44 4.12 -5.63 -14.14
CA GLY A 44 3.28 -6.62 -13.46
C GLY A 44 3.52 -6.76 -11.94
N MET A 45 4.53 -6.08 -11.37
CA MET A 45 4.82 -6.14 -9.94
C MET A 45 3.68 -5.51 -9.11
N ARG A 46 3.15 -6.28 -8.16
CA ARG A 46 2.07 -5.87 -7.23
C ARG A 46 2.33 -6.42 -5.83
N LEU A 47 1.86 -5.70 -4.82
CA LEU A 47 1.90 -6.12 -3.42
C LEU A 47 0.63 -5.67 -2.69
N CYS A 48 0.25 -6.42 -1.66
CA CYS A 48 -0.82 -6.07 -0.73
C CYS A 48 -0.43 -6.57 0.66
N GLY A 49 -0.55 -5.72 1.67
CA GLY A 49 -0.12 -6.05 3.03
C GLY A 49 -0.21 -4.86 3.98
N PRO A 50 -0.02 -5.08 5.29
CA PRO A 50 0.02 -4.01 6.27
C PRO A 50 1.22 -3.09 6.03
N ALA A 51 1.03 -1.80 6.29
CA ALA A 51 2.10 -0.82 6.17
C ALA A 51 3.06 -0.89 7.37
N PHE A 52 4.34 -1.06 7.11
CA PHE A 52 5.41 -0.79 8.06
C PHE A 52 6.10 0.52 7.66
N THR A 53 5.94 1.57 8.48
CA THR A 53 6.42 2.92 8.15
C THR A 53 7.82 3.15 8.70
N ALA A 54 8.73 3.64 7.86
CA ALA A 54 10.06 4.07 8.27
C ALA A 54 10.26 5.55 7.93
N ALA A 55 10.95 6.28 8.81
CA ALA A 55 11.34 7.67 8.58
C ALA A 55 12.87 7.72 8.61
N CYS A 56 13.48 8.10 7.49
CA CYS A 56 14.93 8.18 7.33
C CYS A 56 15.38 9.62 7.13
N LEU A 57 16.60 9.93 7.56
CA LEU A 57 17.26 11.20 7.25
C LEU A 57 17.95 11.13 5.88
N ARG A 58 18.33 12.31 5.34
CA ARG A 58 19.11 12.35 4.08
C ARG A 58 20.45 11.65 4.29
N GLY A 59 20.76 10.70 3.41
CA GLY A 59 22.02 9.94 3.45
C GLY A 59 22.01 8.77 4.45
N ASP A 60 20.88 8.51 5.09
CA ASP A 60 20.68 7.40 6.02
C ASP A 60 19.90 6.28 5.32
N ASN A 61 20.50 5.68 4.27
CA ASN A 61 20.01 4.48 3.56
C ASN A 61 21.14 3.76 2.83
#